data_AF-A0A2S5M8B6-F1
#
_entry.id   AF-A0A2S5M8B6-F1
#
_cell.length_a   1.000
_cell.length_b   1.000
_cell.length_c   1.000
_cell.angle_alpha   90.00
_cell.angle_beta   90.00
_cell.angle_gamma   90.00
#
_symmetry.space_group_name_H-M   'P 1'
#
loop_
_entity.id
_entity.type
_entity.pdbx_description
1 polymer ?
#
loop_
_entity_poly.entity_id
_entity_poly.type
_entity_poly.pdbx_seq_one_letter_code
_entity_poly.pdbx_strand_id
1 'polypeptide(L)'
;MVQKIRDAIGDENIMFGPLTELSKKTLIPRDDFARLVVPTAHTTELGYCIHDYTMSPCQTHLDCINCTDLICIKGDFEKELKLRIQLDESRELMLKAELATKEHYYGSDRWFDHHKVTFERLSELLSIMDNPSVPKGAVIQLSPPKSPTQIISMQKKLNKSAKNVNNPTIALSQENFKKD
;
A
#
# COMPACT_ATOMS: atom_id res chain seq x y z
N MET A 1 -11.02 19.45 -33.27
CA MET A 1 -9.88 19.55 -34.20
C MET A 1 -8.62 18.93 -33.62
N VAL A 2 -8.06 19.41 -32.50
CA VAL A 2 -6.69 19.06 -32.04
C VAL A 2 -6.41 17.56 -31.87
N GLN A 3 -7.28 16.78 -31.22
CA GLN A 3 -7.06 15.34 -31.09
C GLN A 3 -7.34 14.57 -32.39
N LYS A 4 -8.07 15.16 -33.35
CA LYS A 4 -8.46 14.56 -34.65
C LYS A 4 -7.27 14.40 -35.63
N ILE A 5 -6.04 14.52 -35.11
CA ILE A 5 -4.80 14.93 -35.80
C ILE A 5 -3.58 14.25 -35.17
N ARG A 6 -3.53 14.00 -33.84
CA ARG A 6 -2.45 13.23 -33.14
C ARG A 6 -2.38 11.74 -33.49
N ASP A 7 -3.24 11.37 -34.43
CA ASP A 7 -4.16 10.25 -34.42
C ASP A 7 -4.61 10.00 -35.88
N ALA A 8 -4.42 11.00 -36.75
CA ALA A 8 -4.18 10.76 -38.17
C ALA A 8 -2.74 10.30 -38.43
N ILE A 9 -1.92 10.18 -37.37
CA ILE A 9 -0.53 9.75 -37.47
C ILE A 9 -0.59 8.26 -37.88
N GLY A 10 -0.14 7.97 -39.13
CA GLY A 10 -0.97 7.55 -40.32
C GLY A 10 -2.22 6.68 -40.13
N ASP A 11 -2.49 5.61 -40.91
CA ASP A 11 -1.74 4.89 -41.95
C ASP A 11 -2.10 5.30 -43.38
N GLU A 12 -1.57 4.47 -44.26
CA GLU A 12 -1.68 4.45 -45.70
C GLU A 12 -3.15 4.36 -46.15
N ASN A 13 -3.98 3.58 -45.46
CA ASN A 13 -5.43 3.53 -45.72
C ASN A 13 -6.13 4.78 -45.18
N ILE A 14 -5.58 5.35 -44.12
CA ILE A 14 -6.33 6.03 -43.09
C ILE A 14 -5.46 7.16 -42.48
N MET A 15 -5.83 8.44 -42.64
CA MET A 15 -6.91 8.82 -41.73
C MET A 15 -8.26 9.03 -42.36
N PHE A 16 -8.88 7.88 -42.60
CA PHE A 16 -10.30 7.69 -42.67
C PHE A 16 -10.76 6.25 -42.29
N GLY A 17 -10.73 5.74 -41.04
CA GLY A 17 -10.31 6.18 -39.68
C GLY A 17 -10.08 4.90 -38.83
N PRO A 18 -9.20 4.82 -37.79
CA PRO A 18 -8.23 5.80 -37.25
C PRO A 18 -6.85 5.24 -36.72
N LEU A 19 -5.89 6.11 -36.37
CA LEU A 19 -4.70 5.86 -35.49
C LEU A 19 -3.58 4.90 -35.99
N THR A 20 -3.17 4.97 -37.26
CA THR A 20 -3.00 3.73 -38.03
C THR A 20 -1.53 3.34 -38.38
N GLU A 21 -0.68 4.20 -39.02
CA GLU A 21 0.80 4.03 -39.21
C GLU A 21 1.51 4.46 -37.90
N LEU A 22 0.76 4.65 -36.81
CA LEU A 22 1.20 5.11 -35.48
C LEU A 22 2.09 4.07 -34.76
N SER A 23 2.97 3.45 -35.51
CA SER A 23 4.28 2.99 -35.13
C SER A 23 5.11 4.18 -34.61
N LYS A 24 5.74 4.13 -33.45
CA LYS A 24 5.88 3.07 -32.44
C LYS A 24 6.07 3.77 -31.11
N LYS A 25 5.68 3.08 -30.02
CA LYS A 25 6.06 3.36 -28.61
C LYS A 25 7.20 4.38 -28.49
N THR A 26 6.88 5.66 -28.27
CA THR A 26 7.90 6.68 -28.06
C THR A 26 8.68 6.31 -26.81
N LEU A 27 9.90 5.81 -27.00
CA LEU A 27 10.78 5.43 -25.90
C LEU A 27 11.25 6.71 -25.23
N ILE A 28 10.54 7.13 -24.18
CA ILE A 28 11.02 8.20 -23.30
C ILE A 28 12.15 7.65 -22.42
N PRO A 29 13.14 8.49 -22.06
CA PRO A 29 14.13 8.16 -21.04
C PRO A 29 13.48 7.65 -19.75
N ARG A 30 14.15 6.76 -19.02
CA ARG A 30 13.62 6.23 -17.75
C ARG A 30 13.38 7.34 -16.72
N ASP A 31 14.19 8.38 -16.74
CA ASP A 31 14.08 9.51 -15.82
C ASP A 31 12.84 10.36 -16.13
N ASP A 32 12.49 10.51 -17.41
CA ASP A 32 11.25 11.18 -17.84
C ASP A 32 10.02 10.33 -17.52
N PHE A 33 10.10 9.01 -17.70
CA PHE A 33 9.05 8.09 -17.24
C PHE A 33 8.87 8.16 -15.72
N ALA A 34 9.94 8.24 -14.94
CA ALA A 34 9.87 8.36 -13.48
C ALA A 34 9.19 9.67 -13.03
N ARG A 35 9.37 10.78 -13.76
CA ARG A 35 8.65 12.04 -13.49
C ARG A 35 7.14 11.92 -13.69
N LEU A 36 6.68 11.06 -14.61
CA LEU A 36 5.25 10.79 -14.80
C LEU A 36 4.63 9.98 -13.64
N VAL A 37 5.44 9.32 -12.81
CA VAL A 37 4.96 8.61 -11.61
C VAL A 37 4.69 9.56 -10.43
N VAL A 38 5.34 10.73 -10.41
CA VAL A 38 5.17 11.77 -9.39
C VAL A 38 4.84 13.10 -10.08
N PRO A 39 3.63 13.25 -10.64
CA PRO A 39 3.24 14.44 -11.39
C PRO A 39 3.02 15.67 -10.50
N THR A 40 2.66 15.46 -9.23
CA THR A 40 2.51 16.51 -8.22
C THR A 40 3.08 16.05 -6.87
N ALA A 41 3.25 16.99 -5.93
CA ALA A 41 3.62 16.72 -4.55
C ALA A 41 2.89 17.70 -3.62
N HIS A 42 1.66 17.38 -3.24
CA HIS A 42 0.85 18.24 -2.36
C HIS A 42 1.17 18.00 -0.89
N THR A 43 1.51 19.06 -0.15
CA THR A 43 1.80 18.98 1.29
C THR A 43 0.57 18.51 2.08
N THR A 44 0.77 17.54 2.96
CA THR A 44 -0.23 17.00 3.89
C THR A 44 0.27 17.14 5.35
N GLU A 45 -0.51 16.64 6.31
CA GLU A 45 -0.13 16.65 7.73
C GLU A 45 1.05 15.73 8.05
N LEU A 46 1.20 14.60 7.35
CA LEU A 46 2.23 13.58 7.63
C LEU A 46 3.37 13.52 6.59
N GLY A 47 3.21 14.18 5.45
CA GLY A 47 4.16 14.11 4.34
C GLY A 47 3.62 14.78 3.09
N TYR A 48 3.81 14.15 1.93
CA TYR A 48 3.43 14.67 0.61
C TYR A 48 2.57 13.66 -0.14
N CYS A 49 1.51 14.13 -0.79
CA CYS A 49 0.63 13.34 -1.63
C CYS A 49 1.08 13.45 -3.10
N ILE A 50 1.34 12.32 -3.75
CA ILE A 50 1.76 12.27 -5.17
C ILE A 50 0.61 12.07 -6.16
N HIS A 51 -0.63 12.08 -5.66
CA HIS A 51 -1.85 11.83 -6.43
C HIS A 51 -1.98 12.77 -7.64
N ASP A 52 -2.44 12.25 -8.78
CA ASP A 52 -2.70 13.07 -9.96
C ASP A 52 -4.11 13.70 -9.89
N TYR A 53 -4.16 14.89 -9.28
CA TYR A 53 -5.38 15.71 -9.20
C TYR A 53 -5.87 16.22 -10.56
N THR A 54 -5.11 16.08 -11.65
CA THR A 54 -5.59 16.38 -13.01
C THR A 54 -6.38 15.21 -13.59
N MET A 55 -6.12 13.97 -13.13
CA MET A 55 -6.84 12.77 -13.55
C MET A 55 -8.08 12.49 -12.68
N SER A 56 -8.01 12.70 -11.36
CA SER A 56 -9.14 12.48 -10.44
C SER A 56 -9.04 13.29 -9.14
N PRO A 57 -10.18 13.60 -8.48
CA PRO A 57 -10.15 14.02 -7.09
C PRO A 57 -9.77 12.85 -6.16
N CYS A 58 -9.09 13.16 -5.06
CA CYS A 58 -8.66 12.17 -4.08
C CYS A 58 -9.84 11.43 -3.44
N GLN A 59 -9.81 10.10 -3.49
CA GLN A 59 -10.87 9.21 -2.98
C GLN A 59 -10.76 8.93 -1.47
N THR A 60 -9.59 9.18 -0.88
CA THR A 60 -9.27 8.94 0.55
C THR A 60 -8.89 10.26 1.23
N HIS A 61 -9.58 11.36 0.88
CA HIS A 61 -9.30 12.68 1.40
C HIS A 61 -9.34 12.71 2.95
N LEU A 62 -8.30 13.30 3.56
CA LEU A 62 -7.99 13.27 5.00
C LEU A 62 -7.63 11.90 5.61
N ASP A 63 -7.87 10.79 4.92
CA ASP A 63 -7.41 9.44 5.32
C ASP A 63 -6.04 9.09 4.71
N CYS A 64 -5.13 10.08 4.73
CA CYS A 64 -3.86 9.99 4.00
C CYS A 64 -2.97 8.84 4.46
N ILE A 65 -3.00 8.45 5.74
CA ILE A 65 -2.20 7.34 6.27
C ILE A 65 -2.61 5.98 5.69
N ASN A 66 -3.88 5.81 5.30
CA ASN A 66 -4.38 4.61 4.61
C ASN A 66 -4.19 4.67 3.08
N CYS A 67 -3.78 5.82 2.54
CA CYS A 67 -3.52 6.01 1.11
C CYS A 67 -2.13 5.48 0.70
N THR A 68 -2.02 4.94 -0.53
CA THR A 68 -0.73 4.58 -1.15
C THR A 68 0.05 5.79 -1.65
N ASP A 69 -0.64 6.89 -1.95
CA ASP A 69 -0.06 8.07 -2.59
C ASP A 69 0.62 9.00 -1.56
N LEU A 70 0.62 8.63 -0.28
CA LEU A 70 1.33 9.34 0.79
C LEU A 70 2.81 8.91 0.84
N ILE A 71 3.68 9.91 0.71
CA ILE A 71 5.13 9.82 0.83
C ILE A 71 5.59 10.63 2.04
N CYS A 72 6.29 10.00 2.97
CA CYS A 72 6.87 10.65 4.15
C CYS A 72 8.39 10.81 4.00
N ILE A 73 8.98 11.84 4.61
CA ILE A 73 10.42 12.08 4.57
C ILE A 73 10.95 12.06 6.01
N LYS A 74 11.89 11.15 6.29
CA LYS A 74 12.52 11.07 7.61
C LYS A 74 13.41 12.29 7.88
N GLY A 75 13.25 12.90 9.04
CA GLY A 75 13.95 14.12 9.46
C GLY A 75 13.14 15.41 9.25
N ASP A 76 11.92 15.34 8.69
CA ASP A 76 10.97 16.46 8.76
C ASP A 76 10.35 16.51 10.16
N PHE A 77 10.87 17.42 10.99
CA PHE A 77 10.49 17.55 12.39
C PHE A 77 9.01 17.92 12.58
N GLU A 78 8.42 18.72 11.69
CA GLU A 78 7.02 19.11 11.80
C GLU A 78 6.10 17.92 11.52
N LYS A 79 6.40 17.13 10.48
CA LYS A 79 5.62 15.92 10.15
C LYS A 79 5.81 14.83 11.20
N GLU A 80 7.04 14.64 11.70
CA GLU A 80 7.34 13.67 12.75
C GLU A 80 6.69 13.99 14.10
N LEU A 81 6.48 15.28 14.40
CA LEU A 81 5.70 15.72 15.56
C LEU A 81 4.21 15.44 15.35
N LYS A 82 3.66 15.82 14.19
CA LYS A 82 2.26 15.56 13.82
C LYS A 82 1.92 14.07 13.81
N LEU A 83 2.84 13.22 13.33
CA LEU A 83 2.71 11.76 13.36
C LEU A 83 2.51 11.21 14.78
N ARG A 84 3.27 11.72 15.76
CA ARG A 84 3.17 11.30 17.16
C ARG A 84 1.85 11.72 17.79
N ILE A 85 1.43 12.97 17.54
CA ILE A 85 0.12 13.49 17.99
C ILE A 85 -1.02 12.63 17.42
N GLN A 86 -1.03 12.38 16.11
CA GLN A 86 -2.06 11.54 15.47
C GLN A 86 -2.03 10.09 15.96
N LEU A 87 -0.86 9.52 16.28
CA LEU A 87 -0.76 8.18 16.85
C LEU A 87 -1.42 8.09 18.23
N ASP A 88 -1.18 9.07 19.09
CA ASP A 88 -1.77 9.11 20.44
C ASP A 88 -3.29 9.36 20.37
N GLU A 89 -3.75 10.28 19.52
CA GLU A 89 -5.18 10.50 19.23
C GLU A 89 -5.85 9.23 18.68
N SER A 90 -5.22 8.55 17.71
CA SER A 90 -5.75 7.31 17.13
C SER A 90 -5.81 6.18 18.15
N ARG A 91 -4.90 6.12 19.13
CA ARG A 91 -4.96 5.14 20.23
C ARG A 91 -6.21 5.35 21.09
N GLU A 92 -6.45 6.59 21.49
CA GLU A 92 -7.62 6.97 22.29
C GLU A 92 -8.95 6.67 21.56
N LEU A 93 -9.02 6.95 20.25
CA LEU A 93 -10.19 6.65 19.43
C LEU A 93 -10.40 5.14 19.27
N MET A 94 -9.33 4.36 19.04
CA MET A 94 -9.39 2.90 18.97
C MET A 94 -9.90 2.28 20.27
N LEU A 95 -9.40 2.72 21.43
CA LEU A 95 -9.83 2.21 22.75
C LEU A 95 -11.30 2.53 23.03
N LYS A 96 -11.77 3.73 22.68
CA LYS A 96 -13.21 4.10 22.79
C LYS A 96 -14.09 3.26 21.87
N ALA A 97 -13.64 2.99 20.64
CA ALA A 97 -14.34 2.10 19.72
C ALA A 97 -14.40 0.66 20.24
N GLU A 98 -13.30 0.15 20.83
CA GLU A 98 -13.26 -1.19 21.45
C GLU A 98 -14.26 -1.34 22.61
N LEU A 99 -14.39 -0.30 23.45
CA LEU A 99 -15.36 -0.26 24.54
C LEU A 99 -16.80 -0.28 24.00
N ALA A 100 -17.12 0.54 23.00
CA ALA A 100 -18.44 0.54 22.35
C ALA A 100 -18.79 -0.83 21.72
N THR A 101 -17.79 -1.56 21.21
CA THR A 101 -17.95 -2.94 20.72
C THR A 101 -18.24 -3.93 21.85
N LYS A 102 -17.56 -3.81 23.00
CA LYS A 102 -17.83 -4.61 24.21
C LYS A 102 -19.22 -4.34 24.81
N GLU A 103 -19.72 -3.11 24.67
CA GLU A 103 -21.08 -2.70 25.04
C GLU A 103 -22.14 -3.06 24.00
N HIS A 104 -21.76 -3.75 22.91
CA HIS A 104 -22.63 -4.16 21.81
C HIS A 104 -23.37 -3.01 21.11
N TYR A 105 -22.76 -1.83 21.06
CA TYR A 105 -23.32 -0.70 20.31
C TYR A 105 -23.39 -1.02 18.82
N TYR A 106 -24.56 -0.80 18.20
CA TYR A 106 -24.79 -1.22 16.82
C TYR A 106 -23.81 -0.57 15.82
N GLY A 107 -23.12 -1.40 15.04
CA GLY A 107 -22.17 -0.96 14.01
C GLY A 107 -20.76 -0.59 14.53
N SER A 108 -20.52 -0.70 15.83
CA SER A 108 -19.22 -0.41 16.47
C SER A 108 -18.06 -1.24 15.92
N ASP A 109 -18.29 -2.51 15.54
CA ASP A 109 -17.26 -3.41 14.99
C ASP A 109 -16.45 -2.76 13.85
N ARG A 110 -17.15 -2.17 12.88
CA ARG A 110 -16.53 -1.53 11.70
C ARG A 110 -15.74 -0.27 12.08
N TRP A 111 -16.20 0.43 13.11
CA TRP A 111 -15.55 1.64 13.62
C TRP A 111 -14.25 1.29 14.36
N PHE A 112 -14.29 0.22 15.16
CA PHE A 112 -13.11 -0.34 15.81
C PHE A 112 -12.10 -0.87 14.78
N ASP A 113 -12.54 -1.64 13.78
CA ASP A 113 -11.68 -2.12 12.69
C ASP A 113 -10.96 -0.97 11.96
N HIS A 114 -11.67 0.12 11.63
CA HIS A 114 -11.07 1.28 10.98
C HIS A 114 -10.01 1.96 11.87
N HIS A 115 -10.35 2.29 13.12
CA HIS A 115 -9.40 2.92 14.04
C HIS A 115 -8.20 2.05 14.36
N LYS A 116 -8.39 0.74 14.45
CA LYS A 116 -7.31 -0.22 14.65
C LYS A 116 -6.34 -0.22 13.47
N VAL A 117 -6.82 -0.27 12.23
CA VAL A 117 -5.95 -0.21 11.04
C VAL A 117 -5.18 1.11 10.99
N THR A 118 -5.84 2.24 11.29
CA THR A 118 -5.20 3.56 11.36
C THR A 118 -4.11 3.62 12.44
N PHE A 119 -4.38 3.11 13.64
CA PHE A 119 -3.41 3.01 14.74
C PHE A 119 -2.21 2.11 14.39
N GLU A 120 -2.47 0.94 13.80
CA GLU A 120 -1.43 -0.01 13.36
C GLU A 120 -0.50 0.63 12.32
N ARG A 121 -1.03 1.40 11.36
CA ARG A 121 -0.24 2.06 10.31
C ARG A 121 0.52 3.29 10.78
N LEU A 122 -0.05 4.10 11.68
CA LEU A 122 0.68 5.19 12.34
C LEU A 122 1.85 4.62 13.16
N SER A 123 1.64 3.48 13.84
CA SER A 123 2.68 2.76 14.58
C SER A 123 3.76 2.19 13.65
N GLU A 124 3.36 1.60 12.51
CA GLU A 124 4.28 1.09 11.48
C GLU A 124 5.16 2.22 10.95
N LEU A 125 4.57 3.34 10.52
CA LEU A 125 5.32 4.50 10.02
C LEU A 125 6.28 5.04 11.08
N LEU A 126 5.82 5.26 12.31
CA LEU A 126 6.67 5.76 13.40
C LEU A 126 7.85 4.82 13.69
N SER A 127 7.65 3.50 13.61
CA SER A 127 8.74 2.53 13.78
C SER A 127 9.84 2.66 12.71
N ILE A 128 9.48 3.05 11.48
CA ILE A 128 10.43 3.32 10.39
C ILE A 128 11.13 4.66 10.61
N MET A 129 10.41 5.70 11.05
CA MET A 129 10.99 7.01 11.38
C MET A 129 12.01 6.89 12.52
N ASP A 130 11.74 6.08 13.54
CA ASP A 130 12.60 5.97 14.71
C ASP A 130 13.74 4.94 14.54
N ASN A 131 13.67 4.06 13.54
CA ASN A 131 14.70 3.07 13.26
C ASN A 131 16.05 3.73 12.86
N PRO A 132 17.13 3.60 13.64
CA PRO A 132 18.42 4.25 13.36
C PRO A 132 19.10 3.76 12.07
N SER A 133 18.74 2.58 11.57
CA SER A 133 19.24 2.05 10.29
C SER A 133 18.64 2.75 9.07
N VAL A 134 17.54 3.48 9.23
CA VAL A 134 16.94 4.29 8.16
C VAL A 134 17.58 5.69 8.19
N PRO A 135 18.28 6.14 7.12
CA PRO A 135 18.99 7.42 7.13
C PRO A 135 18.03 8.62 7.18
N LYS A 136 18.50 9.75 7.72
CA LYS A 136 17.79 11.03 7.58
C LYS A 136 17.72 11.43 6.10
N GLY A 137 16.59 11.98 5.67
CA GLY A 137 16.26 12.23 4.26
C GLY A 137 15.72 11.01 3.52
N ALA A 138 15.54 9.84 4.17
CA ALA A 138 14.90 8.68 3.55
C ALA A 138 13.46 9.00 3.14
N VAL A 139 13.12 8.65 1.90
CA VAL A 139 11.77 8.71 1.35
C VAL A 139 11.06 7.40 1.69
N ILE A 140 9.94 7.49 2.39
CA ILE A 140 9.22 6.36 2.98
C ILE A 140 7.79 6.33 2.41
N GLN A 141 7.37 5.16 1.94
CA GLN A 141 6.03 4.87 1.47
C GLN A 141 5.58 3.58 2.15
N LEU A 142 4.44 3.59 2.85
CA LEU A 142 3.88 2.36 3.42
C LEU A 142 3.30 1.49 2.31
N SER A 143 3.37 0.16 2.48
CA SER A 143 2.62 -0.76 1.63
C SER A 143 1.11 -0.50 1.72
N PRO A 144 0.33 -0.80 0.67
CA PRO A 144 -1.13 -0.67 0.72
C PRO A 144 -1.72 -1.48 1.89
N PRO A 145 -2.80 -0.99 2.53
CA PRO A 145 -3.50 -1.76 3.55
C PRO A 145 -3.98 -3.09 2.97
N LYS A 146 -3.83 -4.18 3.75
CA LYS A 146 -4.13 -5.54 3.29
C LYS A 146 -5.62 -5.65 2.99
N SER A 147 -5.98 -5.86 1.73
CA SER A 147 -7.39 -6.04 1.37
C SER A 147 -7.96 -7.34 1.95
N PRO A 148 -9.28 -7.44 2.21
CA PRO A 148 -9.89 -8.68 2.70
C PRO A 148 -9.54 -9.91 1.85
N THR A 149 -9.47 -9.73 0.52
CA THR A 149 -9.04 -10.75 -0.44
C THR A 149 -7.59 -11.19 -0.21
N GLN A 150 -6.68 -10.25 0.05
CA GLN A 150 -5.28 -10.55 0.36
C GLN A 150 -5.17 -11.31 1.69
N ILE A 151 -5.89 -10.88 2.74
CA ILE A 151 -5.94 -11.55 4.05
C ILE A 151 -6.42 -13.00 3.90
N ILE A 152 -7.53 -13.23 3.19
CA ILE A 152 -8.06 -14.58 2.90
C ILE A 152 -7.04 -15.42 2.12
N SER A 153 -6.33 -14.83 1.16
CA SER A 153 -5.30 -15.54 0.39
C SER A 153 -4.09 -15.93 1.25
N MET A 154 -3.69 -15.07 2.19
CA MET A 154 -2.60 -15.33 3.14
C MET A 154 -3.00 -16.40 4.16
N GLN A 155 -4.19 -16.31 4.75
CA GLN A 155 -4.74 -17.34 5.64
C GLN A 155 -4.82 -18.71 4.92
N LYS A 156 -5.28 -18.76 3.66
CA LYS A 156 -5.27 -19.98 2.86
C LYS A 156 -3.85 -20.53 2.62
N LYS A 157 -2.85 -19.68 2.39
CA LYS A 157 -1.45 -20.09 2.25
C LYS A 157 -0.88 -20.64 3.57
N LEU A 158 -1.10 -19.95 4.69
CA LEU A 158 -0.66 -20.39 6.03
C LEU A 158 -1.29 -21.73 6.41
N ASN A 159 -2.62 -21.87 6.23
CA ASN A 159 -3.33 -23.12 6.50
C ASN A 159 -2.90 -24.26 5.55
N LYS A 160 -2.43 -23.95 4.34
CA LYS A 160 -1.86 -24.94 3.42
C LYS A 160 -0.46 -25.40 3.86
N SER A 161 0.40 -24.49 4.32
CA SER A 161 1.70 -24.86 4.91
C SER A 161 1.52 -25.71 6.17
N ALA A 162 0.62 -25.33 7.08
CA ALA A 162 0.34 -26.10 8.30
C ALA A 162 -0.12 -27.54 8.00
N LYS A 163 -0.92 -27.74 6.93
CA LYS A 163 -1.32 -29.08 6.48
C LYS A 163 -0.17 -29.89 5.86
N ASN A 164 0.81 -29.23 5.23
CA ASN A 164 1.94 -29.90 4.59
C ASN A 164 3.02 -30.37 5.58
N VAL A 165 3.09 -29.77 6.77
CA VAL A 165 4.01 -30.18 7.85
C VAL A 165 3.51 -31.43 8.59
N ASN A 166 2.20 -31.67 8.62
CA ASN A 166 1.56 -32.73 9.40
C ASN A 166 1.40 -34.06 8.64
N ASN A 167 2.26 -34.38 7.68
CA ASN A 167 2.20 -35.63 6.93
C ASN A 167 3.38 -36.56 7.33
N PRO A 168 3.18 -37.52 8.25
CA PRO A 168 4.27 -38.31 8.81
C PRO A 168 4.67 -39.47 7.88
N THR A 169 5.81 -39.34 7.20
CA THR A 169 6.45 -40.50 6.55
C THR A 169 7.16 -41.35 7.61
N ILE A 170 6.41 -42.19 8.32
CA ILE A 170 6.97 -43.33 9.05
C ILE A 170 6.78 -44.56 8.16
N ALA A 171 7.78 -44.81 7.30
CA ALA A 171 7.96 -46.08 6.60
C ALA A 171 9.17 -46.79 7.23
N LEU A 172 9.03 -48.10 7.48
CA LEU A 172 9.93 -48.87 8.33
C LEU A 172 11.31 -49.07 7.68
N SER A 173 12.37 -49.04 8.49
CA SER A 173 13.64 -49.72 8.19
C SER A 173 13.79 -50.95 9.09
N GLN A 174 13.45 -52.13 8.57
CA GLN A 174 14.05 -53.36 9.06
C GLN A 174 15.50 -53.39 8.56
N GLU A 175 16.47 -53.70 9.43
CA GLU A 175 17.31 -54.90 9.30
C GLU A 175 18.49 -54.92 10.29
N ASN A 176 18.61 -56.07 10.98
CA ASN A 176 19.85 -56.76 11.31
C ASN A 176 20.97 -56.07 12.12
N PHE A 177 21.12 -56.49 13.38
CA PHE A 177 22.45 -56.64 13.99
C PHE A 177 22.65 -58.08 14.50
N LYS A 178 23.89 -58.58 14.40
CA LYS A 178 24.25 -60.00 14.50
C LYS A 178 24.27 -60.53 15.95
N LYS A 179 24.22 -61.87 16.04
CA LYS A 179 24.79 -62.65 17.15
C LYS A 179 26.27 -62.29 17.35
N ASP A 180 26.71 -62.22 18.59
CA ASP A 180 27.57 -63.23 19.24
C ASP A 180 27.35 -63.17 20.76
#